data_AF-A0A392REC1-F1
#
_entry.id   AF-A0A392REC1-F1
#
_cell.length_a   1.000
_cell.length_b   1.000
_cell.length_c   1.000
_cell.angle_alpha   90.00
_cell.angle_beta   90.00
_cell.angle_gamma   90.00
#
_symmetry.space_group_name_H-M   'P 1'
#
loop_
_entity.id
_entity.type
_entity.pdbx_description
1 polymer ?
#
loop_
_entity_poly.entity_id
_entity_poly.type
_entity_poly.pdbx_seq_one_letter_code
_entity_poly.pdbx_strand_id
1 'polypeptide(L)'
;WILETMVGDETAVIVLKTRGPMNKPIRSLEGRMIKLKNARIELFKSSIRLMVNNEVDIEPSQVEEIIANVGNNMSSLNFKLRKL
;
A
#
# COMPACT_ATOMS: atom_id res chain seq x y z
N TRP A 1 -3.69 -12.93 -8.73
CA TRP A 1 -4.28 -12.74 -7.39
C TRP A 1 -4.27 -11.27 -7.02
N ILE A 2 -5.03 -10.89 -5.99
CA ILE A 2 -5.03 -9.56 -5.39
C ILE A 2 -4.80 -9.74 -3.90
N LEU A 3 -3.87 -8.98 -3.33
CA LEU A 3 -3.61 -8.93 -1.90
C LEU A 3 -3.79 -7.49 -1.41
N GLU A 4 -4.48 -7.33 -0.28
CA GLU A 4 -4.58 -6.05 0.41
C GLU A 4 -3.81 -6.16 1.72
N THR A 5 -2.87 -5.24 1.93
CA THR A 5 -2.04 -5.16 3.15
C THR A 5 -2.09 -3.76 3.71
N MET A 6 -1.88 -3.62 5.01
CA MET A 6 -1.69 -2.31 5.64
C MET A 6 -0.21 -1.97 5.63
N VAL A 7 0.12 -0.80 5.11
CA VAL A 7 1.49 -0.26 5.11
C VAL A 7 1.43 1.16 5.66
N GLY A 8 2.54 1.66 6.17
CA GLY A 8 2.60 3.02 6.69
C GLY A 8 3.98 3.39 7.19
N ASP A 9 4.07 4.64 7.59
CA ASP A 9 5.23 5.27 8.21
C ASP A 9 4.76 6.11 9.41
N GLU A 10 5.64 6.93 9.97
CA GLU A 10 5.32 7.80 11.11
C GLU A 10 4.17 8.78 10.85
N THR A 11 3.81 9.03 9.59
CA THR A 11 2.76 9.98 9.22
C THR A 11 1.37 9.35 9.26
N ALA A 12 1.24 8.15 8.68
CA ALA A 12 -0.06 7.51 8.45
C ALA A 12 0.09 6.05 8.03
N VAL A 13 -1.04 5.33 8.07
CA VAL A 13 -1.22 4.04 7.40
C VAL A 13 -2.17 4.17 6.21
N ILE A 14 -1.97 3.32 5.21
CA ILE A 14 -2.79 3.22 4.01
C ILE A 14 -2.88 1.77 3.53
N VAL A 15 -4.00 1.41 2.90
CA VAL A 15 -4.13 0.10 2.27
C VAL A 15 -3.28 0.05 0.99
N LEU A 16 -2.38 -0.91 0.92
CA LEU A 16 -1.64 -1.29 -0.29
C LEU A 16 -2.33 -2.47 -0.97
N LYS A 17 -2.72 -2.25 -2.22
CA LYS A 17 -3.27 -3.27 -3.11
C LYS A 17 -2.20 -3.77 -4.07
N THR A 18 -1.79 -5.01 -3.91
CA THR A 18 -0.81 -5.68 -4.77
C THR A 18 -1.53 -6.63 -5.71
N ARG A 19 -1.21 -6.54 -7.00
CA ARG A 19 -1.66 -7.51 -8.00
C ARG A 19 -0.51 -8.37 -8.47
N GLY A 20 -0.79 -9.64 -8.69
CA GLY A 20 0.18 -10.58 -9.26
C GLY A 20 -0.46 -11.58 -10.22
N PRO A 21 0.36 -12.24 -11.05
CA PRO A 21 -0.11 -13.31 -11.94
C PRO A 21 -0.79 -14.44 -11.16
N MET A 22 -1.87 -15.02 -11.72
CA MET A 22 -2.64 -16.06 -11.02
C MET A 22 -1.87 -17.37 -10.80
N ASN A 23 -0.82 -17.62 -11.61
CA ASN A 23 0.04 -18.79 -11.54
C ASN A 23 1.24 -18.64 -10.58
N LYS A 24 1.36 -17.51 -9.87
CA LYS A 24 2.42 -17.29 -8.88
C LYS A 24 1.83 -17.33 -7.47
N PRO A 25 2.56 -17.85 -6.47
CA PRO A 25 2.13 -17.77 -5.08
C PRO A 25 2.09 -16.32 -4.59
N ILE A 26 1.27 -16.06 -3.58
CA ILE A 26 1.25 -14.78 -2.87
C ILE A 26 2.43 -14.75 -1.91
N ARG A 27 3.31 -13.75 -1.99
CA ARG A 27 4.31 -13.50 -0.95
C ARG A 27 3.78 -12.44 0.01
N SER A 28 3.63 -12.81 1.29
CA SER A 28 3.37 -11.83 2.35
C SER A 28 4.68 -11.20 2.80
N LEU A 29 4.68 -9.89 2.97
CA LEU A 29 5.78 -9.11 3.53
C LEU A 29 5.37 -8.48 4.87
N GLU A 30 4.43 -9.11 5.58
CA GLU A 30 3.99 -8.68 6.91
C GLU A 30 5.17 -8.50 7.87
N GLY A 31 5.13 -7.39 8.62
CA GLY A 31 6.16 -7.04 9.59
C GLY A 31 7.52 -6.66 8.99
N ARG A 32 7.64 -6.48 7.66
CA ARG A 32 8.90 -6.11 7.02
C ARG A 32 8.90 -4.64 6.62
N MET A 33 10.07 -4.00 6.75
CA MET A 33 10.34 -2.72 6.12
C MET A 33 10.46 -2.93 4.61
N ILE A 34 9.66 -2.18 3.85
CA ILE A 34 9.62 -2.29 2.38
C ILE A 34 9.84 -0.92 1.74
N LYS A 35 10.40 -0.95 0.54
CA LYS A 35 10.47 0.18 -0.38
C LYS A 35 9.50 -0.09 -1.52
N LEU A 36 8.51 0.78 -1.67
CA LEU A 36 7.59 0.76 -2.79
C LEU A 36 8.16 1.59 -3.95
N LYS A 37 8.19 1.01 -5.15
CA LYS A 37 8.53 1.69 -6.40
C LYS A 37 7.29 1.73 -7.29
N ASN A 38 7.19 2.72 -8.17
CA ASN A 38 6.11 2.81 -9.17
C ASN A 38 4.68 2.62 -8.62
N ALA A 39 4.48 2.88 -7.33
CA ALA A 39 3.17 2.78 -6.72
C ALA A 39 2.34 3.97 -7.17
N ARG A 40 1.05 3.72 -7.41
CA ARG A 40 0.10 4.76 -7.75
C ARG A 40 -0.98 4.85 -6.69
N ILE A 41 -1.59 6.03 -6.58
CA ILE A 41 -2.78 6.21 -5.78
C ILE A 41 -4.00 5.77 -6.61
N GLU A 42 -4.80 4.88 -6.07
CA GLU A 42 -6.10 4.48 -6.63
C GLU A 42 -7.21 5.04 -5.74
N LEU A 43 -8.21 5.70 -6.33
CA LEU A 43 -9.45 6.03 -5.64
C LEU A 43 -10.42 4.86 -5.80
N PHE A 44 -10.74 4.20 -4.69
CA PHE A 44 -11.65 3.06 -4.64
C PHE A 44 -12.78 3.33 -3.63
N LYS A 45 -14.02 3.39 -4.13
CA LYS A 45 -15.21 3.69 -3.31
C LYS A 45 -15.03 4.92 -2.42
N SER A 46 -14.57 6.03 -3.00
CA SER A 46 -14.28 7.30 -2.31
C SER A 46 -13.11 7.26 -1.32
N SER A 47 -12.40 6.14 -1.17
CA SER A 47 -11.22 6.02 -0.31
C SER A 47 -9.95 5.88 -1.15
N ILE A 48 -8.83 6.42 -0.68
CA ILE A 48 -7.54 6.28 -1.37
C ILE A 48 -6.79 5.04 -0.91
N ARG A 49 -6.09 4.41 -1.85
CA ARG A 49 -5.24 3.24 -1.65
C ARG A 49 -3.95 3.41 -2.42
N LEU A 50 -2.87 2.81 -1.96
CA LEU A 50 -1.70 2.56 -2.80
C LEU A 50 -1.93 1.31 -3.64
N MET A 51 -1.37 1.29 -4.84
CA MET A 51 -1.47 0.16 -5.74
C MET A 51 -0.14 -0.10 -6.45
N VAL A 52 0.24 -1.37 -6.50
CA VAL A 52 1.35 -1.90 -7.31
C VAL A 52 0.84 -3.03 -8.18
N ASN A 53 1.22 -3.01 -9.46
CA ASN A 53 0.80 -4.00 -10.45
C ASN A 53 1.77 -5.19 -10.55
N ASN A 54 3.00 -5.02 -10.07
CA ASN A 54 4.02 -6.05 -10.11
C ASN A 54 4.71 -6.14 -8.75
N GLU A 55 4.90 -7.36 -8.26
CA GLU A 55 5.54 -7.61 -6.97
C GLU A 55 7.00 -7.15 -6.93
N VAL A 56 7.68 -7.09 -8.09
CA VAL A 56 9.06 -6.58 -8.18
C VAL A 56 9.19 -5.11 -7.80
N ASP A 57 8.07 -4.38 -7.78
CA ASP A 57 8.01 -2.99 -7.32
C ASP A 57 7.95 -2.88 -5.77
N ILE A 58 7.99 -4.01 -5.06
CA ILE A 58 8.07 -4.08 -3.59
C ILE A 58 9.39 -4.75 -3.22
N GLU A 59 10.31 -3.96 -2.65
CA GLU A 59 11.63 -4.44 -2.27
C GLU A 59 11.83 -4.37 -0.76
N PRO A 60 12.64 -5.25 -0.15
CA PRO A 60 13.08 -5.07 1.22
C PRO A 60 13.80 -3.72 1.38
N SER A 61 13.47 -2.99 2.44
CA SER A 61 14.18 -1.77 2.80
C SER A 61 15.26 -2.07 3.84
N GLN A 62 16.37 -1.32 3.78
CA GLN A 62 17.46 -1.37 4.75
C GLN A 62 17.40 -0.23 5.78
N VAL A 63 16.32 0.56 5.74
CA VAL A 63 16.09 1.62 6.73
C VAL A 63 15.83 1.03 8.12
N GLU A 64 16.12 1.83 9.15
CA GLU A 64 15.76 1.49 10.52
C GLU A 64 14.25 1.26 10.65
N GLU A 65 13.86 0.51 11.68
CA GLU A 65 12.47 0.22 11.95
C GLU A 65 11.70 1.53 12.24
N ILE A 66 10.59 1.73 11.52
CA ILE A 66 9.72 2.89 11.68
C ILE A 66 8.43 2.42 12.34
N ILE A 67 7.97 3.15 13.35
CA ILE A 67 6.69 2.89 13.99
C ILE A 67 5.60 3.61 13.19
N ALA A 68 4.74 2.83 12.55
CA ALA A 68 3.64 3.37 11.76
C ALA A 68 2.59 4.07 12.65
N ASN A 69 2.11 5.23 12.22
CA ASN A 69 1.01 5.92 12.89
C ASN A 69 -0.35 5.31 12.50
N VAL A 70 -0.71 4.22 13.18
CA VAL A 70 -1.98 3.50 12.96
C VAL A 70 -3.23 4.32 13.28
N GLY A 71 -3.09 5.40 14.06
CA GLY A 71 -4.19 6.31 14.39
C GLY A 71 -4.63 7.19 13.22
N ASN A 72 -3.80 7.30 12.18
CA ASN A 72 -4.08 8.10 10.98
C ASN A 72 -4.19 7.19 9.75
N ASN A 73 -5.39 6.63 9.51
CA ASN A 73 -5.63 5.74 8.37
C ASN A 73 -6.20 6.51 7.17
N MET A 74 -5.37 6.69 6.14
CA MET A 74 -5.72 7.40 4.91
C MET A 74 -6.80 6.68 4.10
N SER A 75 -6.88 5.35 4.20
CA SER A 75 -7.92 4.56 3.54
C SER A 75 -9.27 4.58 4.26
N SER A 76 -9.35 5.17 5.46
CA SER A 76 -10.63 5.43 6.15
C SER A 76 -11.24 6.79 5.78
N LEU A 77 -10.46 7.67 5.16
CA LEU A 77 -10.92 8.99 4.74
C LEU A 77 -11.73 8.90 3.44
N ASN A 78 -12.71 9.80 3.31
CA ASN A 78 -13.54 9.93 2.12
C ASN A 78 -13.13 11.16 1.29
N PHE A 79 -12.83 10.92 0.03
CA PHE A 79 -12.44 11.92 -0.96
C PHE A 79 -13.47 11.98 -2.08
N LYS A 80 -13.68 13.20 -2.59
CA LYS A 80 -14.50 13.45 -3.77
C LYS A 80 -13.62 14.05 -4.86
N LEU A 81 -13.63 13.43 -6.04
CA LEU A 81 -13.06 14.04 -7.24
C LEU A 81 -13.81 15.34 -7.52
N ARG A 82 -13.09 16.46 -7.48
CA ARG A 82 -13.61 17.73 -7.98
C ARG A 82 -13.35 17.78 -9.48
N LYS A 83 -14.39 18.12 -10.27
CA LYS A 83 -14.18 18.56 -11.65
C LYS A 83 -13.57 19.97 -11.58
N LEU A 84 -12.42 20.15 -12.20
CA LEU A 84 -11.83 21.45 -12.46
C LEU A 84 -12.55 22.12 -13.62
#